data_AF-A0AAV8ZHU6-F1
#
_entry.id   AF-A0AAV8ZHU6-F1
#
_cell.length_a   1.000
_cell.length_b   1.000
_cell.length_c   1.000
_cell.angle_alpha   90.00
_cell.angle_beta   90.00
_cell.angle_gamma   90.00
#
_symmetry.space_group_name_H-M   'P 1'
#
loop_
_entity.id
_entity.type
_entity.pdbx_description
1 polymer ?
#
loop_
_entity_poly.entity_id
_entity_poly.type
_entity_poly.pdbx_seq_one_letter_code
_entity_poly.pdbx_strand_id
1 'polypeptide(L)' 'MREKDHLCGICDRAFSDKKLLTAHMQVHNGMKPYSCSICNKGFSYYSSLSAHKKIHLKEKNKLDNEETT' A
#
# COMPACT_ATOMS: atom_id res chain seq x y z
N MET A 1 -6.47 -18.85 29.45
CA MET A 1 -7.31 -18.60 28.26
C MET A 1 -6.35 -18.18 27.15
N ARG A 2 -6.16 -18.99 26.10
CA ARG A 2 -5.18 -18.72 25.05
C ARG A 2 -5.78 -17.62 24.16
N GLU A 3 -5.30 -16.40 24.33
CA GLU A 3 -5.70 -15.24 23.54
C GLU A 3 -5.42 -15.54 22.07
N LYS A 4 -6.36 -15.19 21.18
CA LYS A 4 -6.31 -15.50 19.75
C LYS A 4 -4.94 -15.13 19.17
N ASP A 5 -4.10 -16.13 18.99
CA ASP A 5 -2.85 -16.02 18.26
C ASP A 5 -3.17 -15.60 16.81
N HIS A 6 -3.07 -14.31 16.49
CA HIS A 6 -3.17 -13.82 15.10
C HIS A 6 -1.85 -14.09 14.38
N LEU A 7 -1.47 -15.36 14.35
CA LEU A 7 -0.27 -15.85 13.66
C LEU A 7 -0.54 -15.94 12.17
N CYS A 8 0.47 -15.59 11.38
CA CYS A 8 0.48 -15.89 9.97
C CYS A 8 0.70 -17.39 9.76
N GLY A 9 -0.13 -18.01 8.91
CA GLY A 9 0.02 -19.43 8.56
C GLY A 9 1.09 -19.72 7.51
N ILE A 10 1.73 -18.69 6.97
CA ILE A 10 2.76 -18.78 5.91
C ILE A 10 4.15 -18.39 6.44
N CYS A 11 4.21 -17.58 7.49
CA CYS A 11 5.45 -17.22 8.18
C CYS A 11 5.22 -17.04 9.68
N ASP A 12 6.28 -17.08 10.48
CA ASP A 12 6.21 -17.00 11.95
C ASP A 12 5.93 -15.59 12.52
N ARG A 13 5.19 -14.75 11.79
CA ARG A 13 4.78 -13.43 12.30
C ARG A 13 3.48 -13.52 13.09
N ALA A 14 3.50 -12.96 14.29
CA ALA A 14 2.32 -12.71 15.11
C ALA A 14 1.86 -11.26 14.96
N PHE A 15 0.55 -11.05 15.02
CA PHE A 15 -0.06 -9.72 15.00
C PHE A 15 -0.93 -9.52 16.24
N SER A 16 -1.10 -8.26 16.64
CA SER A 16 -1.97 -7.91 17.77
C SER A 16 -3.46 -8.13 17.46
N ASP A 17 -3.84 -8.03 16.18
CA ASP A 17 -5.23 -8.11 15.74
C ASP A 17 -5.40 -8.81 14.38
N LYS A 18 -6.58 -9.41 14.17
CA LYS A 18 -6.98 -10.04 12.90
C LYS A 18 -6.90 -9.08 11.71
N LYS A 19 -7.18 -7.79 11.90
CA LYS A 19 -7.10 -6.78 10.82
C LYS A 19 -5.68 -6.66 10.27
N LEU A 20 -4.69 -6.65 11.16
CA LEU A 20 -3.27 -6.57 10.79
C LEU A 20 -2.81 -7.87 10.11
N LEU A 21 -3.23 -9.02 10.62
CA LEU A 21 -2.98 -10.31 9.98
C LEU A 21 -3.57 -10.35 8.56
N THR A 22 -4.83 -9.96 8.37
CA THR A 22 -5.48 -9.93 7.04
C THR A 22 -4.73 -9.01 6.08
N ALA A 23 -4.32 -7.81 6.53
CA ALA A 23 -3.53 -6.90 5.70
C ALA A 23 -2.16 -7.49 5.35
N HIS A 24 -1.50 -8.15 6.31
CA HIS A 24 -0.25 -8.85 6.08
C HIS A 24 -0.38 -9.98 5.04
N MET A 25 -1.48 -10.74 5.05
CA MET A 25 -1.72 -11.80 4.06
C MET A 25 -1.74 -11.28 2.61
N GLN A 26 -2.01 -9.99 2.39
CA GLN A 26 -1.93 -9.39 1.05
C GLN A 26 -0.50 -9.43 0.49
N VAL A 27 0.52 -9.43 1.35
CA VAL A 27 1.92 -9.56 0.93
C VAL A 27 2.19 -10.94 0.35
N HIS A 28 1.70 -12.00 1.00
CA HIS A 28 1.87 -13.37 0.52
C HIS A 28 1.11 -13.65 -0.78
N ASN A 29 -0.09 -13.07 -0.94
CA ASN A 29 -0.89 -13.23 -2.15
C ASN A 29 -0.46 -12.29 -3.29
N GLY A 30 0.54 -11.42 -3.06
CA GLY A 30 0.91 -10.38 -4.01
C GLY A 30 -0.21 -9.38 -4.32
N MET A 31 -1.27 -9.36 -3.51
CA MET A 31 -2.43 -8.51 -3.72
C MET A 31 -2.06 -7.06 -3.45
N LYS A 32 -2.33 -6.23 -4.44
CA LYS A 32 -2.12 -4.79 -4.39
C LYS A 32 -3.46 -4.09 -4.66
N PRO A 33 -4.38 -4.09 -3.68
CA PRO A 33 -5.73 -3.56 -3.87
C PRO A 33 -5.75 -2.05 -4.15
N TYR A 34 -4.66 -1.35 -3.82
CA TYR A 34 -4.54 0.09 -4.02
C TYR A 34 -3.64 0.38 -5.23
N SER A 35 -4.22 0.76 -6.35
CA SER A 35 -3.48 1.17 -7.54
C SER A 35 -3.43 2.70 -7.69
N CYS A 36 -2.32 3.21 -8.20
CA CYS A 36 -2.20 4.60 -8.59
C CYS A 36 -2.88 4.83 -9.93
N SER A 37 -3.89 5.68 -9.99
CA SER A 37 -4.58 6.01 -11.25
C SER A 37 -3.71 6.76 -12.27
N ILE A 38 -2.56 7.29 -11.86
CA ILE A 38 -1.66 8.07 -12.73
C ILE A 38 -0.65 7.18 -13.46
N CYS A 39 0.00 6.25 -12.74
CA CYS A 39 1.05 5.38 -13.30
C CYS A 39 0.74 3.87 -13.20
N ASN A 40 -0.47 3.52 -12.77
CA ASN A 40 -0.95 2.16 -12.54
C ASN A 40 -0.13 1.30 -11.55
N LYS A 41 0.77 1.93 -10.76
CA LYS A 41 1.57 1.22 -9.76
C LYS A 41 0.70 0.74 -8.61
N GLY A 42 0.78 -0.55 -8.27
CA GLY A 42 0.03 -1.18 -7.19
C GLY A 42 0.75 -1.15 -5.83
N PHE A 43 -0.02 -0.99 -4.76
CA PHE A 43 0.40 -0.93 -3.36
C PHE A 43 -0.47 -1.83 -2.49
N SER A 44 0.13 -2.41 -1.45
CA SER A 44 -0.58 -3.22 -0.45
C SER A 44 -1.33 -2.38 0.58
N TYR A 45 -0.92 -1.11 0.78
CA TYR A 45 -1.52 -0.23 1.79
C TYR A 45 -1.94 1.12 1.21
N TYR A 46 -3.06 1.66 1.70
CA TYR A 46 -3.56 2.99 1.32
C TYR A 46 -2.59 4.11 1.68
N SER A 47 -1.95 4.05 2.86
CA SER A 47 -0.96 5.04 3.29
C SER A 47 0.22 5.14 2.31
N SER A 48 0.69 4.00 1.80
CA SER A 48 1.73 3.94 0.76
C SER A 48 1.28 4.55 -0.56
N LEU A 49 0.06 4.24 -1.02
CA LEU A 49 -0.52 4.88 -2.21
C LEU A 49 -0.66 6.41 -2.02
N SER A 50 -1.15 6.85 -0.87
CA SER A 50 -1.35 8.26 -0.55
C SER A 50 -0.02 9.03 -0.55
N ALA A 51 1.02 8.48 0.07
CA ALA A 51 2.37 9.06 0.02
C ALA A 51 2.91 9.09 -1.42
N HIS A 52 2.71 8.02 -2.20
CA HIS A 52 3.12 7.96 -3.59
C HIS A 52 2.43 9.00 -4.48
N LYS A 53 1.12 9.25 -4.31
CA LYS A 53 0.39 10.28 -5.07
C LYS A 53 0.99 11.68 -4.93
N LYS A 54 1.63 11.98 -3.79
CA LYS A 54 2.32 13.27 -3.57
C LYS A 54 3.53 13.47 -4.50
N ILE A 55 4.15 12.38 -4.99
CA ILE A 55 5.25 12.45 -5.96
C ILE A 55 4.72 12.99 -7.28
N HIS A 56 3.59 12.46 -7.76
CA HIS A 56 2.96 12.95 -9.00
C HIS A 56 2.51 14.41 -8.90
N LEU A 57 2.12 14.89 -7.72
CA LEU A 57 1.82 16.31 -7.53
C LEU A 57 3.07 17.19 -7.68
N LYS A 58 4.24 16.70 -7.25
CA LYS A 58 5.53 17.38 -7.44
C LYS A 58 6.00 17.34 -8.89
N GLU A 59 5.76 16.23 -9.58
CA GLU A 59 6.07 16.11 -11.01
C GLU A 59 5.12 16.95 -11.87
N LYS A 60 3.84 17.03 -11.52
CA LYS A 60 2.88 17.92 -12.18
C LYS A 60 3.28 19.39 -12.05
N ASN A 61 3.80 19.81 -10.89
CA ASN A 61 4.36 21.17 -10.71
C ASN A 61 5.63 21.44 -11.54
N LYS A 62 6.26 20.43 -12.15
CA LYS A 62 7.36 20.64 -13.11
C LYS A 62 6.86 20.70 -14.56
N LEU A 63 5.70 20.13 -14.86
CA LEU A 63 5.15 20.05 -16.21
C LEU A 63 4.26 21.25 -16.58
N ASP A 64 3.79 22.03 -15.61
CA ASP A 64 3.11 23.33 -15.85
C ASP A 64 4.09 24.48 -16.22
N ASN A 65 5.37 24.17 -16.48
CA ASN A 65 6.40 25.10 -16.97
C ASN A 65 6.61 25.00 -18.49
N GLU A 66 6.21 23.92 -19.14
CA GLU A 66 6.50 23.66 -20.57
C GLU A 66 5.24 23.64 -21.45
N GLU A 67 4.21 24.44 -21.11
CA GLU A 67 3.05 24.65 -22.00
C GLU A 67 2.60 26.12 -22.01
N THR A 68 3.56 27.03 -22.21
CA THR A 68 3.27 28.39 -22.69
C THR A 68 4.39 28.84 -23.63
N THR A 69 4.35 28.36 -24.87
CA THR A 69 4.95 29.00 -26.04
C THR A 69 4.02 28.80 -27.22
#